data_AF-W2VGK3-F1
#
_entry.id   AF-W2VGK3-F1
#
_cell.length_a   1.000
_cell.length_b   1.000
_cell.length_c   1.000
_cell.angle_alpha   90.00
_cell.angle_beta   90.00
_cell.angle_gamma   90.00
#
_symmetry.space_group_name_H-M   'P 1'
#
loop_
_entity.id
_entity.type
_entity.pdbx_description
1 polymer ?
#
loop_
_entity_poly.entity_id
_entity_poly.type
_entity_poly.pdbx_seq_one_letter_code
_entity_poly.pdbx_strand_id
1 'polypeptide(L)' 'MITLNSNEMKVYGMIINYIIPGLAPGNYMARDFFGNTPTIPRVVRRICEEVKAGNLSKVSLIGRKSSDGYKIK' A
#
# COMPACT_ATOMS: atom_id res chain seq x y z
N MET A 1 1.65 14.54 5.14
CA MET A 1 2.32 13.24 4.97
C MET A 1 2.41 12.59 6.34
N ILE A 2 1.87 11.39 6.52
CA ILE A 2 1.94 10.72 7.83
C ILE A 2 3.37 10.22 8.10
N THR A 3 3.87 10.45 9.32
CA THR A 3 5.16 9.91 9.78
C THR A 3 4.95 8.53 10.37
N LEU A 4 5.68 7.54 9.88
CA LEU A 4 5.64 6.17 10.40
C LEU A 4 6.70 5.99 11.49
N ASN A 5 6.39 5.20 12.52
CA ASN A 5 7.41 4.77 13.49
C ASN A 5 8.35 3.72 12.86
N SER A 6 9.43 3.35 13.56
CA SER A 6 10.44 2.43 13.04
C SER A 6 9.88 1.06 12.62
N ASN A 7 8.88 0.53 13.34
CA ASN A 7 8.27 -0.76 13.01
C ASN A 7 7.32 -0.62 11.81
N GLU A 8 6.51 0.44 11.78
CA GLU A 8 5.63 0.76 10.66
C GLU A 8 6.43 1.00 9.38
N MET A 9 7.61 1.64 9.47
CA MET A 9 8.48 1.89 8.34
C MET A 9 9.05 0.58 7.77
N LYS A 10 9.37 -0.40 8.62
CA LYS A 10 9.77 -1.74 8.16
C LYS A 10 8.66 -2.44 7.40
N VAL A 11 7.42 -2.39 7.91
CA VAL A 11 6.25 -2.99 7.25
C VAL A 11 5.97 -2.29 5.93
N TYR A 12 5.99 -0.96 5.91
CA TYR A 12 5.84 -0.17 4.69
C TYR A 12 6.90 -0.55 3.65
N GLY A 13 8.17 -0.60 4.04
CA GLY A 13 9.28 -1.03 3.19
C GLY A 13 9.12 -2.45 2.66
N MET A 14 8.62 -3.38 3.47
CA MET A 14 8.33 -4.75 3.05
C MET A 14 7.26 -4.78 1.96
N ILE A 15 6.17 -4.03 2.15
CA ILE A 15 5.06 -3.98 1.21
C ILE A 15 5.49 -3.42 -0.14
N ILE A 16 6.15 -2.25 -0.16
CA ILE A 16 6.50 -1.58 -1.42
C ILE A 16 7.62 -2.28 -2.19
N ASN A 17 8.57 -2.91 -1.49
CA ASN A 17 9.76 -3.48 -2.13
C ASN A 17 9.59 -4.96 -2.49
N TYR A 18 8.74 -5.70 -1.77
CA TYR A 18 8.63 -7.16 -1.95
C TYR A 18 7.21 -7.62 -2.29
N ILE A 19 6.19 -7.11 -1.59
CA ILE A 19 4.81 -7.57 -1.81
C ILE A 19 4.26 -7.01 -3.12
N ILE A 20 4.15 -5.69 -3.23
CA ILE A 20 3.57 -5.01 -4.40
C ILE A 20 4.25 -5.44 -5.72
N PRO A 21 5.59 -5.50 -5.83
CA PRO A 21 6.24 -5.91 -7.07
C PRO A 21 6.02 -7.39 -7.43
N GLY A 22 5.71 -8.25 -6.45
CA GLY A 22 5.44 -9.66 -6.66
C GLY A 22 3.97 -9.97 -6.96
N LEU A 23 3.07 -8.99 -6.86
CA LEU A 23 1.67 -9.17 -7.22
C LEU A 23 1.48 -9.14 -8.73
N ALA A 24 0.62 -10.03 -9.22
CA ALA A 24 0.16 -9.96 -10.60
C ALA A 24 -0.68 -8.67 -10.82
N PRO A 25 -0.76 -8.15 -12.06
CA PRO A 25 -1.65 -7.04 -12.36
C PRO A 25 -3.11 -7.38 -12.00
N GLY A 26 -3.78 -6.48 -11.29
CA GLY A 26 -5.09 -6.77 -10.74
C GLY A 26 -5.57 -5.76 -9.70
N ASN A 27 -6.74 -6.02 -9.13
CA ASN A 27 -7.33 -5.21 -8.08
C ASN A 27 -7.10 -5.87 -6.72
N TYR A 28 -6.55 -5.10 -5.78
CA TYR A 28 -6.18 -5.56 -4.45
C TYR A 28 -6.76 -4.62 -3.40
N MET A 29 -7.20 -5.19 -2.29
CA MET A 29 -7.58 -4.44 -1.10
C MET A 29 -6.34 -4.20 -0.24
N ALA A 30 -6.42 -3.18 0.62
CA ALA A 30 -5.32 -2.88 1.55
C ALA A 30 -4.90 -4.11 2.37
N ARG A 31 -5.86 -4.97 2.76
CA ARG A 31 -5.63 -6.21 3.51
C ARG A 31 -4.74 -7.21 2.77
N ASP A 32 -4.77 -7.22 1.45
CA ASP A 32 -4.03 -8.20 0.66
C ASP A 32 -2.52 -7.98 0.76
N PHE A 33 -2.09 -6.75 1.05
CA PHE A 33 -0.69 -6.42 1.29
C PHE A 33 -0.15 -6.94 2.63
N PHE A 34 -1.04 -7.31 3.56
CA PHE A 34 -0.68 -7.74 4.92
C PHE A 34 -0.85 -9.26 5.11
N GLY A 35 -1.43 -9.97 4.13
CA GLY A 35 -1.67 -11.41 4.20
C GLY A 35 -2.50 -11.78 5.44
N ASN A 36 -1.91 -12.60 6.32
CA ASN A 36 -2.55 -13.04 7.57
C ASN A 36 -2.32 -12.07 8.75
N THR A 37 -1.55 -11.00 8.56
CA THR A 37 -1.28 -10.03 9.63
C THR A 37 -2.36 -8.95 9.68
N PRO A 38 -2.67 -8.41 10.88
CA PRO A 38 -3.57 -7.27 10.99
C PRO A 38 -3.08 -6.07 10.17
N THR A 39 -3.97 -5.48 9.38
CA THR A 39 -3.70 -4.23 8.67
C THR A 39 -3.32 -3.11 9.63
N ILE A 40 -2.28 -2.37 9.27
CA ILE A 40 -1.83 -1.19 10.02
C ILE A 40 -2.35 0.08 9.31
N PRO A 41 -3.37 0.79 9.85
CA PRO A 41 -4.03 1.88 9.14
C PRO A 41 -3.08 3.02 8.72
N ARG A 42 -2.06 3.30 9.55
CA ARG A 42 -1.06 4.34 9.28
C ARG A 42 -0.21 4.00 8.05
N VAL A 43 0.20 2.74 7.90
CA VAL A 43 0.94 2.25 6.73
C VAL A 43 0.07 2.32 5.48
N VAL A 44 -1.18 1.86 5.56
CA VAL A 44 -2.12 1.94 4.44
C VAL A 44 -2.34 3.39 4.00
N ARG A 45 -2.49 4.31 4.96
CA ARG A 45 -2.62 5.75 4.68
C ARG A 45 -1.37 6.30 3.99
N ARG A 46 -0.17 5.89 4.45
CA ARG A 46 1.09 6.27 3.80
C ARG A 46 1.16 5.78 2.36
N ILE A 47 0.82 4.51 2.09
CA ILE A 47 0.77 3.97 0.72
C ILE A 47 -0.19 4.78 -0.14
N CYS A 48 -1.39 5.11 0.37
CA CYS A 48 -2.37 5.93 -0.35
C CYS A 48 -1.82 7.32 -0.71
N GLU A 49 -1.10 7.98 0.20
CA GLU A 49 -0.45 9.27 -0.07
C GLU A 49 0.61 9.16 -1.17
N GLU A 50 1.43 8.11 -1.16
CA GLU A 50 2.50 7.87 -2.14
C GLU A 50 1.96 7.51 -3.53
N VAL A 51 0.87 6.73 -3.59
CA VAL A 51 0.16 6.47 -4.85
C VAL A 51 -0.43 7.76 -5.41
N LYS A 52 -1.05 8.59 -4.57
CA LYS A 52 -1.60 9.90 -4.99
C LYS A 52 -0.52 10.88 -5.45
N ALA A 53 0.65 10.84 -4.83
CA ALA A 53 1.81 11.62 -5.24
C ALA A 53 2.46 11.12 -6.54
N GLY A 54 2.08 9.94 -7.04
CA GLY A 54 2.66 9.33 -8.24
C GLY A 54 4.01 8.64 -7.99
N ASN A 55 4.42 8.46 -6.73
CA ASN A 55 5.69 7.83 -6.37
C ASN A 55 5.67 6.30 -6.56
N LEU A 56 4.48 5.71 -6.63
CA LEU A 56 4.28 4.28 -6.89
C LEU A 56 3.67 4.08 -8.28
N SER A 57 4.50 4.14 -9.33
CA SER A 57 4.07 4.13 -10.73
C SER A 57 3.27 2.87 -11.15
N LYS A 58 3.58 1.72 -10.54
CA LYS A 58 2.90 0.43 -10.78
C LYS A 58 1.58 0.28 -10.01
N VAL A 59 1.25 1.23 -9.14
CA VAL A 59 0.07 1.18 -8.29
C VAL A 59 -0.82 2.37 -8.57
N SER A 60 -2.13 2.18 -8.58
CA SER A 60 -3.11 3.25 -8.67
C SER A 60 -4.24 3.00 -7.69
N LEU A 61 -4.92 4.04 -7.22
CA LEU A 61 -6.13 3.83 -6.41
C LEU A 61 -7.29 3.45 -7.33
N ILE A 62 -8.10 2.49 -6.90
CA ILE A 62 -9.35 2.14 -7.61
C ILE A 62 -10.40 3.23 -7.38
N GLY A 63 -10.39 3.83 -6.18
CA GLY A 63 -11.28 4.92 -5.81
C GLY A 63 -10.54 6.16 -5.29
N ARG A 64 -11.13 6.85 -4.32
CA ARG A 64 -10.60 8.10 -3.74
C ARG A 64 -9.96 7.88 -2.37
N LYS A 65 -10.35 6.83 -1.67
CA LYS A 65 -9.92 6.50 -0.31
C LYS A 65 -9.01 5.27 -0.32
N SER A 66 -8.19 5.16 0.73
CA SER A 66 -7.36 3.98 0.98
C SER A 66 -8.16 2.68 1.18
N SER A 67 -9.42 2.80 1.60
CA SER A 67 -10.36 1.69 1.75
C SER A 67 -10.89 1.15 0.43
N ASP A 68 -10.82 1.93 -0.65
CA ASP A 68 -11.46 1.59 -1.93
C ASP A 68 -10.63 0.57 -2.72
N GLY A 69 -9.39 0.34 -2.31
CA GLY A 69 -8.46 -0.60 -2.93
C GLY A 69 -7.50 0.04 -3.94
N TYR A 70 -6.63 -0.82 -4.46
CA TYR A 70 -5.46 -0.49 -5.25
C TYR A 70 -5.43 -1.36 -6.50
N LYS A 71 -5.16 -0.76 -7.64
CA LYS A 71 -4.93 -1.43 -8.91
C LYS A 71 -3.43 -1.53 -9.16
N ILE A 72 -2.93 -2.75 -9.29
CA ILE A 72 -1.56 -3.04 -9.73
C ILE A 72 -1.58 -3.16 -11.25
N LYS A 73 -0.65 -2.45 -11.92
CA LYS A 73 -0.50 -2.43 -13.38
C LYS A 73 0.69 -3.27 -13.82
#